data_AF-A0A8C4SK84-F1
#
_entry.id   AF-A0A8C4SK84-F1
#
_cell.length_a   1.000
_cell.length_b   1.000
_cell.length_c   1.000
_cell.angle_alpha   90.00
_cell.angle_beta   90.00
_cell.angle_gamma   90.00
#
_symmetry.space_group_name_H-M   'P 1'
#
loop_
_entity.id
_entity.type
_entity.pdbx_description
1 polymer ?
#
loop_
_entity_poly.entity_id
_entity_poly.type
_entity_poly.pdbx_seq_one_letter_code
_entity_poly.pdbx_strand_id
1 'polypeptide(L)'
;MAVKSDLLRQKQGLSEEFSYDEVDGIPSSGVSKWNELSDEERLRANASAFHSLHCFLGIVLKEQREDLTPEDGEFHEALLSLLAQVETLAESTKQLLLMFGHVPPSNGISSPEQDLTYFKKKLRGYKVLLELSTWALRATRDFTKLQKQSTRITSTMAAPAMRSASRQKNQKKRGGYGR
;
A
#
# COMPACT_ATOMS: atom_id res chain seq x y z
N MET A 1 14.70 -11.39 9.20
CA MET A 1 14.21 -11.20 7.81
C MET A 1 15.25 -10.52 6.89
N ALA A 2 16.55 -10.54 7.22
CA ALA A 2 17.62 -9.93 6.40
C ALA A 2 17.99 -10.74 5.14
N VAL A 3 17.67 -12.04 5.11
CA VAL A 3 18.16 -12.99 4.10
C VAL A 3 17.59 -12.76 2.68
N LYS A 4 16.49 -12.02 2.52
CA LYS A 4 15.85 -11.81 1.19
C LYS A 4 16.30 -10.53 0.48
N SER A 5 16.72 -9.50 1.21
CA SER A 5 17.30 -8.28 0.60
C SER A 5 18.67 -8.57 0.00
N ASP A 6 19.46 -9.40 0.67
CA ASP A 6 20.83 -9.72 0.25
C ASP A 6 20.85 -10.57 -1.03
N LEU A 7 19.88 -11.47 -1.20
CA LEU A 7 19.76 -12.31 -2.38
C LEU A 7 19.37 -11.51 -3.64
N LEU A 8 18.51 -10.50 -3.50
CA LEU A 8 18.14 -9.61 -4.60
C LEU A 8 19.31 -8.69 -4.97
N ARG A 9 20.05 -8.21 -3.96
CA ARG A 9 21.22 -7.35 -4.08
C ARG A 9 22.38 -8.05 -4.81
N GLN A 10 22.62 -9.33 -4.49
CA GLN A 10 23.63 -10.16 -5.15
C GLN A 10 23.27 -10.51 -6.60
N LYS A 11 21.99 -10.70 -6.91
CA LYS A 11 21.52 -11.02 -8.26
C LYS A 11 21.60 -9.84 -9.24
N GLN A 12 21.72 -8.61 -8.73
CA GLN A 12 21.76 -7.38 -9.52
C GLN A 12 23.18 -6.79 -9.67
N GLY A 13 24.22 -7.41 -9.09
CA GLY A 13 25.60 -6.96 -9.23
C GLY A 13 25.89 -5.58 -8.64
N LEU A 14 25.16 -5.19 -7.58
CA LEU A 14 25.22 -3.84 -7.01
C LEU A 14 26.24 -3.78 -5.85
N SER A 15 27.32 -3.02 -6.06
CA SER A 15 28.36 -2.75 -5.07
C SER A 15 27.85 -1.94 -3.88
N GLU A 16 28.53 -2.05 -2.75
CA GLU A 16 28.23 -1.40 -1.45
C GLU A 16 28.27 0.15 -1.46
N GLU A 17 28.57 0.76 -2.60
CA GLU A 17 29.07 2.14 -2.69
C GLU A 17 28.02 3.20 -3.09
N PHE A 18 26.82 2.81 -3.55
CA PHE A 18 25.81 3.78 -4.01
C PHE A 18 24.65 3.92 -3.03
N SER A 19 24.52 5.12 -2.45
CA SER A 19 23.37 5.51 -1.66
C SER A 19 22.18 5.83 -2.57
N TYR A 20 21.15 4.99 -2.52
CA TYR A 20 19.89 5.22 -3.23
C TYR A 20 19.11 6.44 -2.71
N ASP A 21 19.56 7.06 -1.61
CA ASP A 21 18.94 8.26 -1.03
C ASP A 21 19.14 9.54 -1.84
N GLU A 22 19.99 9.54 -2.87
CA GLU A 22 20.19 10.74 -3.72
C GLU A 22 18.97 11.17 -4.54
N VAL A 23 17.94 10.33 -4.66
CA VAL A 23 16.69 10.70 -5.32
C VAL A 23 15.66 11.07 -4.26
N ASP A 24 15.51 12.38 -4.04
CA ASP A 24 14.62 12.96 -3.05
C ASP A 24 13.13 12.80 -3.39
N GLY A 25 12.29 12.77 -2.35
CA GLY A 25 10.83 12.85 -2.45
C GLY A 25 10.09 11.53 -2.73
N ILE A 26 10.77 10.46 -3.14
CA ILE A 26 10.13 9.14 -3.31
C ILE A 26 9.79 8.56 -1.92
N PRO A 27 8.53 8.19 -1.66
CA PRO A 27 8.12 7.72 -0.33
C PRO A 27 8.81 6.41 0.01
N SER A 28 9.66 6.42 1.04
CA SER A 28 10.29 5.20 1.52
C SER A 28 9.32 4.32 2.29
N SER A 29 9.32 3.03 1.98
CA SER A 29 8.53 2.00 2.66
C SER A 29 9.06 1.60 4.05
N GLY A 30 10.12 2.27 4.53
CA GLY A 30 10.83 2.07 5.80
C GLY A 30 10.05 1.34 6.91
N VAL A 31 10.58 0.17 7.29
CA VAL A 31 9.92 -0.81 8.17
C VAL A 31 10.04 -0.51 9.67
N SER A 32 10.85 0.47 10.07
CA SER A 32 11.33 0.62 11.46
C SER A 32 10.25 0.93 12.50
N LYS A 33 9.01 1.25 12.09
CA LYS A 33 7.89 1.52 13.02
C LYS A 33 6.56 0.88 12.60
N TRP A 34 6.55 0.00 11.60
CA TRP A 34 5.30 -0.51 11.02
C TRP A 34 4.39 -1.22 12.04
N ASN A 35 4.96 -1.95 13.00
CA ASN A 35 4.18 -2.64 14.04
C ASN A 35 3.57 -1.69 15.09
N GLU A 36 4.09 -0.47 15.20
CA GLU A 36 3.67 0.53 16.18
C GLU A 36 2.52 1.40 15.63
N LEU A 37 2.35 1.42 14.30
CA LEU A 37 1.29 2.18 13.65
C LEU A 37 -0.08 1.53 13.84
N SER A 38 -1.05 2.36 14.20
CA SER A 38 -2.48 2.04 14.17
C SER A 38 -2.94 1.66 12.76
N ASP A 39 -4.09 1.00 12.67
CA ASP A 39 -4.71 0.65 11.39
C ASP A 39 -4.98 1.88 10.50
N GLU A 40 -5.44 2.97 11.12
CA GLU A 40 -5.64 4.26 10.46
C GLU A 40 -4.32 4.82 9.89
N GLU A 41 -3.26 4.87 10.71
CA GLU A 41 -1.96 5.39 10.27
C GLU A 41 -1.36 4.57 9.14
N ARG A 42 -1.51 3.24 9.18
CA ARG A 42 -1.04 2.35 8.09
C ARG A 42 -1.81 2.59 6.81
N LEU A 43 -3.14 2.74 6.90
CA LEU A 43 -3.98 3.01 5.75
C LEU A 43 -3.71 4.39 5.14
N ARG A 44 -3.52 5.42 5.98
CA ARG A 44 -3.13 6.77 5.54
C ARG A 44 -1.76 6.78 4.87
N ALA A 45 -0.79 6.05 5.42
CA ALA A 45 0.54 5.92 4.84
C ALA A 45 0.48 5.25 3.45
N ASN A 46 -0.32 4.17 3.30
CA ASN A 46 -0.52 3.51 2.01
C ASN A 46 -1.17 4.47 0.98
N ALA A 47 -2.19 5.23 1.38
CA ALA A 47 -2.86 6.18 0.49
C ALA A 47 -1.90 7.29 -0.01
N SER A 48 -1.11 7.87 0.90
CA SER A 48 -0.11 8.89 0.56
C SER A 48 1.00 8.33 -0.34
N ALA A 49 1.50 7.14 -0.03
CA ALA A 49 2.57 6.49 -0.79
C ALA A 49 2.12 6.15 -2.22
N PHE A 50 0.97 5.49 -2.40
CA PHE A 50 0.51 5.13 -3.74
C PHE A 50 0.20 6.33 -4.61
N HIS A 51 -0.33 7.41 -4.03
CA HIS A 51 -0.52 8.65 -4.78
C HIS A 51 0.82 9.28 -5.22
N SER A 52 1.81 9.35 -4.32
CA SER A 52 3.11 9.91 -4.65
C SER A 52 3.84 9.06 -5.69
N LEU A 53 3.82 7.73 -5.53
CA LEU A 53 4.41 6.77 -6.47
C LEU A 53 3.74 6.82 -7.84
N HIS A 54 2.41 7.02 -7.91
CA HIS A 54 1.71 7.24 -9.17
C HIS A 54 2.27 8.47 -9.91
N CYS A 55 2.44 9.59 -9.22
CA CYS A 55 3.00 10.80 -9.82
C CYS A 55 4.45 10.61 -10.28
N PHE A 56 5.29 9.98 -9.45
CA PHE A 56 6.65 9.64 -9.85
C PHE A 56 6.71 8.68 -11.03
N LEU A 57 5.83 7.69 -11.10
CA LEU A 57 5.76 6.75 -12.20
C LEU A 57 5.35 7.44 -13.51
N GLY A 58 4.45 8.43 -13.45
CA GLY A 58 4.10 9.27 -14.61
C GLY A 58 5.31 10.06 -15.14
N ILE A 59 6.18 10.55 -14.27
CA ILE A 59 7.43 11.21 -14.66
C ILE A 59 8.39 10.20 -15.29
N VAL A 60 8.56 9.03 -14.68
CA VAL A 60 9.41 7.97 -15.24
C VAL A 60 8.95 7.59 -16.64
N LEU A 61 7.64 7.42 -16.86
CA LEU A 61 7.10 7.15 -18.19
C LEU A 61 7.45 8.24 -19.21
N LYS A 62 7.31 9.52 -18.82
CA LYS A 62 7.69 10.65 -19.67
C LYS A 62 9.17 10.58 -20.06
N GLU A 63 10.05 10.31 -19.09
CA GLU A 63 11.49 10.21 -19.32
C GLU A 63 11.89 9.00 -20.19
N GLN A 64 11.17 7.89 -20.08
CA GLN A 64 11.37 6.75 -20.99
C GLN A 64 11.04 7.13 -22.43
N ARG A 65 9.93 7.82 -22.64
CA ARG A 65 9.46 8.23 -23.98
C ARG A 65 10.30 9.32 -24.63
N GLU A 66 10.76 10.29 -23.84
CA GLU A 66 11.44 11.48 -24.39
C GLU A 66 12.96 11.29 -24.46
N ASP A 67 13.56 10.63 -23.46
CA ASP A 67 14.99 10.67 -23.27
C ASP A 67 15.65 9.28 -23.37
N LEU A 68 15.10 8.27 -22.70
CA LEU A 68 15.83 7.04 -22.40
C LEU A 68 15.63 5.93 -23.43
N THR A 69 14.38 5.62 -23.78
CA THR A 69 14.00 4.48 -24.62
C THR A 69 12.84 4.85 -25.56
N PRO A 70 12.95 5.91 -26.39
CA PRO A 70 11.83 6.43 -27.18
C PRO A 70 11.15 5.39 -28.09
N GLU A 71 11.92 4.42 -28.58
CA GLU A 71 11.44 3.37 -29.50
C GLU A 71 10.86 2.13 -28.79
N ASP A 72 10.97 2.03 -27.46
CA ASP A 72 10.51 0.85 -26.70
C ASP A 72 9.03 0.95 -26.32
N GLY A 73 8.18 0.83 -27.34
CA GLY A 73 6.72 0.92 -27.18
C GLY A 73 6.14 -0.13 -26.21
N GLU A 74 6.68 -1.35 -26.19
CA GLU A 74 6.22 -2.41 -25.29
C GLU A 74 6.45 -2.05 -23.82
N PHE A 75 7.64 -1.54 -23.50
CA PHE A 75 7.94 -1.07 -22.15
C PHE A 75 7.07 0.13 -21.74
N HIS A 76 6.79 1.06 -22.67
CA HIS A 76 5.89 2.18 -22.40
C HIS A 76 4.47 1.75 -22.09
N GLU A 77 3.93 0.76 -22.82
CA GLU A 77 2.60 0.21 -22.54
C GLU A 77 2.55 -0.52 -21.19
N ALA A 78 3.62 -1.25 -20.85
CA ALA A 78 3.73 -1.89 -19.54
C ALA A 78 3.73 -0.84 -18.40
N LEU A 79 4.46 0.26 -18.56
CA LEU A 79 4.48 1.37 -17.60
C LEU A 79 3.14 2.10 -17.50
N LEU A 80 2.45 2.33 -18.62
CA LEU A 80 1.10 2.89 -18.65
C LEU A 80 0.09 2.00 -17.92
N SER A 81 0.13 0.69 -18.18
CA SER A 81 -0.72 -0.28 -17.49
C SER A 81 -0.46 -0.28 -15.99
N LEU A 82 0.82 -0.24 -15.58
CA LEU A 82 1.19 -0.13 -14.18
C LEU A 82 0.67 1.18 -13.57
N LEU A 83 0.78 2.31 -14.27
CA LEU A 83 0.28 3.60 -13.83
C LEU A 83 -1.22 3.54 -13.51
N ALA A 84 -2.04 2.98 -14.41
CA ALA A 84 -3.48 2.83 -14.21
C ALA A 84 -3.82 1.91 -13.02
N GLN A 85 -3.05 0.84 -12.82
CA GLN A 85 -3.22 -0.05 -11.66
C GLN A 85 -2.90 0.67 -10.35
N VAL A 86 -1.83 1.47 -10.30
CA VAL A 86 -1.45 2.23 -9.11
C VAL A 86 -2.47 3.34 -8.82
N GLU A 87 -3.00 4.02 -9.83
CA GLU A 87 -4.09 4.99 -9.67
C GLU A 87 -5.32 4.35 -9.03
N THR A 88 -5.75 3.22 -9.57
CA THR A 88 -6.89 2.44 -9.04
C THR A 88 -6.66 2.04 -7.59
N LEU A 89 -5.46 1.58 -7.26
CA LEU A 89 -5.09 1.18 -5.90
C LEU A 89 -5.07 2.38 -4.94
N ALA A 90 -4.52 3.51 -5.37
CA ALA A 90 -4.48 4.73 -4.58
C ALA A 90 -5.91 5.21 -4.27
N GLU A 91 -6.79 5.24 -5.26
CA GLU A 91 -8.17 5.69 -5.08
C GLU A 91 -8.96 4.72 -4.20
N SER A 92 -8.84 3.41 -4.43
CA SER A 92 -9.47 2.38 -3.58
C SER A 92 -9.04 2.51 -2.11
N THR A 93 -7.77 2.83 -1.86
CA THR A 93 -7.23 3.02 -0.51
C THR A 93 -7.81 4.29 0.15
N LYS A 94 -8.00 5.38 -0.61
CA LYS A 94 -8.68 6.59 -0.13
C LYS A 94 -10.15 6.33 0.19
N GLN A 95 -10.86 5.61 -0.68
CA GLN A 95 -12.26 5.24 -0.42
C GLN A 95 -12.39 4.40 0.85
N LEU A 96 -11.43 3.50 1.11
CA LEU A 96 -11.32 2.76 2.36
C LEU A 96 -11.17 3.71 3.57
N LEU A 97 -10.30 4.72 3.51
CA LEU A 97 -10.16 5.72 4.59
C LEU A 97 -11.50 6.43 4.87
N LEU A 98 -12.18 6.89 3.82
CA LEU A 98 -13.46 7.57 3.93
C LEU A 98 -14.54 6.68 4.55
N MET A 99 -14.59 5.40 4.16
CA MET A 99 -15.52 4.42 4.72
C MET A 99 -15.30 4.21 6.22
N PHE A 100 -14.06 4.28 6.70
CA PHE A 100 -13.73 4.24 8.13
C PHE A 100 -13.89 5.60 8.83
N GLY A 101 -14.37 6.64 8.14
CA GLY A 101 -14.58 7.98 8.70
C GLY A 101 -13.30 8.80 8.86
N HIS A 102 -12.21 8.40 8.20
CA HIS A 102 -10.92 9.09 8.26
C HIS A 102 -10.75 10.06 7.09
N VAL A 103 -10.07 11.18 7.35
CA VAL A 103 -9.72 12.16 6.33
C VAL A 103 -8.52 11.65 5.52
N PRO A 104 -8.62 11.61 4.17
CA PRO A 104 -7.50 11.27 3.30
C PRO A 104 -6.35 12.29 3.44
N PRO A 105 -5.09 11.86 3.25
CA PRO A 105 -3.96 12.79 3.30
C PRO A 105 -4.08 13.86 2.21
N SER A 106 -3.70 15.11 2.54
CA SER A 106 -3.49 16.15 1.54
C SER A 106 -2.20 15.84 0.79
N ASN A 107 -2.31 15.60 -0.51
CA ASN A 107 -1.21 15.11 -1.32
C ASN A 107 -0.33 16.27 -1.80
N GLY A 108 0.49 16.80 -0.90
CA GLY A 108 1.58 17.70 -1.27
C GLY A 108 2.74 16.89 -1.84
N ILE A 109 2.89 16.87 -3.16
CA ILE A 109 4.05 16.26 -3.80
C ILE A 109 5.13 17.33 -3.87
N SER A 110 6.29 17.07 -3.26
CA SER A 110 7.51 17.85 -3.50
C SER A 110 7.82 17.79 -4.99
N SER A 111 7.88 18.95 -5.65
CA SER A 111 8.16 19.02 -7.09
C SER A 111 9.43 18.23 -7.39
N PRO A 112 9.36 17.20 -8.24
CA PRO A 112 10.53 16.41 -8.58
C PRO A 112 11.58 17.29 -9.26
N GLU A 113 12.85 16.98 -9.01
CA GLU A 113 13.97 17.64 -9.66
C GLU A 113 13.85 17.48 -11.19
N GLN A 114 13.84 18.63 -11.87
CA GLN A 114 13.82 18.73 -13.34
C GLN A 114 15.28 18.79 -13.83
N ASP A 115 15.53 18.40 -15.07
CA ASP A 115 16.87 18.42 -15.70
C ASP A 115 17.91 17.47 -15.11
N LEU A 116 17.47 16.27 -14.75
CA LEU A 116 18.37 15.20 -14.30
C LEU A 116 19.21 14.62 -15.45
N THR A 117 20.45 14.22 -15.13
CA THR A 117 21.29 13.46 -16.06
C THR A 117 20.65 12.12 -16.41
N TYR A 118 20.96 11.57 -17.59
CA TYR A 118 20.46 10.25 -18.02
C TYR A 118 20.61 9.15 -16.96
N PHE A 119 21.75 9.12 -16.26
CA PHE A 119 22.00 8.17 -15.18
C PHE A 119 21.03 8.37 -14.01
N LYS A 120 20.83 9.61 -13.56
CA LYS A 120 19.92 9.92 -12.45
C LYS A 120 18.45 9.65 -12.82
N LYS A 121 18.05 9.88 -14.08
CA LYS A 121 16.71 9.49 -14.59
C LYS A 121 16.48 7.97 -14.49
N LYS A 122 17.46 7.17 -14.92
CA LYS A 122 17.42 5.69 -14.78
C LYS A 122 17.35 5.27 -13.31
N LEU A 123 18.16 5.89 -12.45
CA LEU A 123 18.17 5.60 -11.01
C LEU A 123 16.82 5.91 -10.35
N ARG A 124 16.20 7.05 -10.69
CA ARG A 124 14.84 7.37 -10.25
C ARG A 124 13.84 6.31 -10.70
N GLY A 125 13.84 5.95 -11.98
CA GLY A 125 12.96 4.90 -12.51
C GLY A 125 13.07 3.59 -11.73
N TYR A 126 14.30 3.15 -11.47
CA TYR A 126 14.57 1.98 -10.64
C TYR A 126 14.04 2.13 -9.20
N LYS A 127 14.35 3.24 -8.53
CA LYS A 127 13.92 3.48 -7.14
C LYS A 127 12.40 3.53 -7.00
N VAL A 128 11.71 4.17 -7.95
CA VAL A 128 10.23 4.24 -7.98
C VAL A 128 9.63 2.83 -8.07
N LEU A 129 10.12 2.00 -8.99
CA LEU A 129 9.64 0.62 -9.15
C LEU A 129 9.95 -0.25 -7.92
N LEU A 130 11.14 -0.07 -7.32
CA LEU A 130 11.54 -0.76 -6.10
C LEU A 130 10.63 -0.41 -4.93
N GLU A 131 10.43 0.88 -4.67
CA GLU A 131 9.56 1.34 -3.57
C GLU A 131 8.10 0.95 -3.82
N LEU A 132 7.62 1.02 -5.06
CA LEU A 132 6.28 0.56 -5.42
C LEU A 132 6.09 -0.93 -5.07
N SER A 133 7.05 -1.79 -5.43
CA SER A 133 6.97 -3.22 -5.11
C SER A 133 6.95 -3.45 -3.59
N THR A 134 7.71 -2.66 -2.84
CA THR A 134 7.83 -2.80 -1.38
C THR A 134 6.58 -2.30 -0.67
N TRP A 135 6.02 -1.16 -1.11
CA TRP A 135 4.73 -0.65 -0.64
C TRP A 135 3.58 -1.60 -0.97
N ALA A 136 3.56 -2.24 -2.14
CA ALA A 136 2.54 -3.23 -2.48
C ALA A 136 2.56 -4.45 -1.56
N LEU A 137 3.76 -4.98 -1.25
CA LEU A 137 3.93 -6.08 -0.30
C LEU A 137 3.50 -5.68 1.12
N ARG A 138 3.85 -4.47 1.54
CA ARG A 138 3.42 -3.91 2.83
C ARG A 138 1.89 -3.75 2.90
N ALA A 139 1.28 -3.18 1.86
CA ALA A 139 -0.16 -2.96 1.80
C ALA A 139 -0.95 -4.27 1.87
N THR A 140 -0.47 -5.34 1.24
CA THR A 140 -1.09 -6.67 1.36
C THR A 140 -1.14 -7.15 2.81
N ARG A 141 -0.07 -6.92 3.59
CA ARG A 141 -0.02 -7.26 5.02
C ARG A 141 -0.96 -6.37 5.83
N ASP A 142 -1.08 -5.10 5.48
CA ASP A 142 -2.00 -4.14 6.12
C ASP A 142 -3.46 -4.51 5.90
N PHE A 143 -3.86 -4.75 4.65
CA PHE A 143 -5.23 -5.14 4.32
C PHE A 143 -5.60 -6.50 4.92
N THR A 144 -4.67 -7.46 4.98
CA THR A 144 -4.91 -8.74 5.65
C THR A 144 -5.16 -8.56 7.16
N LYS A 145 -4.43 -7.66 7.81
CA LYS A 145 -4.65 -7.33 9.24
C LYS A 145 -6.02 -6.67 9.44
N LEU A 146 -6.35 -5.68 8.62
CA LEU A 146 -7.64 -4.98 8.64
C LEU A 146 -8.81 -5.95 8.44
N GLN A 147 -8.71 -6.86 7.48
CA GLN A 147 -9.73 -7.87 7.20
C GLN A 147 -9.98 -8.76 8.43
N LYS A 148 -8.91 -9.28 9.06
CA LYS A 148 -9.03 -10.13 10.26
C LYS A 148 -9.72 -9.41 11.42
N GLN A 149 -9.44 -8.13 11.61
CA GLN A 149 -10.09 -7.33 12.65
C GLN A 149 -11.57 -7.10 12.35
N SER A 150 -11.92 -6.74 11.11
CA SER A 150 -13.31 -6.59 10.67
C SER A 150 -14.11 -7.87 10.91
N THR A 151 -13.59 -9.04 10.53
CA THR A 151 -14.24 -10.33 10.80
C THR A 151 -14.42 -10.61 12.30
N ARG A 152 -13.45 -10.22 13.14
CA ARG A 152 -13.53 -10.39 14.60
C ARG A 152 -14.63 -9.52 15.20
N ILE A 153 -14.77 -8.28 14.75
CA ILE A 153 -15.83 -7.36 15.21
C ILE A 153 -17.20 -7.93 14.86
N THR A 154 -17.39 -8.37 13.61
CA THR A 154 -18.65 -8.98 13.15
C THR A 154 -19.01 -10.26 13.94
N SER A 155 -18.01 -11.11 14.23
CA SER A 155 -18.21 -12.32 15.05
C SER A 155 -18.56 -11.99 16.51
N THR A 156 -17.96 -10.95 17.08
CA THR A 156 -18.20 -10.54 18.48
C THR A 156 -19.57 -9.87 18.64
N MET A 157 -20.08 -9.16 17.63
CA MET A 157 -21.44 -8.62 17.64
C MET A 157 -22.53 -9.68 17.40
N ALA A 158 -22.20 -10.81 16.78
CA ALA A 158 -23.13 -11.93 16.63
C ALA A 158 -23.29 -12.78 17.91
N ALA A 159 -22.33 -12.75 18.83
CA ALA A 159 -22.30 -13.57 20.04
C ALA A 159 -23.35 -13.23 21.15
N PRO A 160 -23.73 -11.95 21.41
CA PRO A 160 -24.71 -11.61 22.44
C PRO A 160 -26.13 -12.05 22.05
N ALA A 161 -26.45 -12.06 20.75
CA ALA A 161 -27.78 -12.39 20.23
C ALA A 161 -28.16 -13.87 20.42
N MET A 162 -27.18 -14.78 20.45
CA MET A 162 -27.44 -16.21 20.68
C MET A 162 -27.65 -16.57 22.17
N ARG A 163 -27.09 -15.77 23.11
CA ARG A 163 -27.27 -16.00 24.55
C ARG A 163 -28.66 -15.59 25.06
N SER A 164 -29.25 -14.53 24.51
CA SER A 164 -30.62 -14.09 24.84
C SER A 164 -31.70 -15.02 24.27
N ALA A 165 -31.52 -15.54 23.05
CA ALA A 165 -32.44 -16.51 22.43
C ALA A 165 -32.50 -17.85 23.19
N SER A 166 -31.39 -18.27 23.80
CA SER A 166 -31.31 -19.50 24.59
C SER A 166 -31.97 -19.38 25.97
N ARG A 167 -32.00 -18.17 26.54
CA ARG A 167 -32.61 -17.90 27.86
C ARG A 167 -34.15 -17.83 27.79
N GLN A 168 -34.72 -17.32 26.69
CA GLN A 168 -36.18 -17.29 26.48
C GLN A 168 -36.80 -18.67 26.20
N LYS A 169 -36.10 -19.58 25.52
CA LYS A 169 -36.60 -20.95 25.27
C LYS A 169 -36.70 -21.80 26.54
N ASN A 170 -35.84 -21.56 27.53
CA ASN A 170 -35.89 -22.29 28.82
C ASN A 170 -36.94 -21.76 29.80
N GLN A 171 -37.42 -20.51 29.63
CA GLN A 171 -38.49 -19.96 30.46
C GLN A 171 -39.88 -20.45 30.01
N LYS A 172 -40.10 -20.62 28.70
CA LYS A 172 -41.36 -21.16 28.15
C LYS A 172 -41.59 -22.65 28.46
N LYS A 173 -40.54 -23.44 28.69
CA LYS A 173 -40.67 -24.86 29.07
C LYS A 173 -41.02 -25.10 30.55
N ARG A 174 -40.90 -24.10 31.43
CA ARG A 174 -41.19 -24.25 32.88
C ARG A 174 -42.57 -23.73 33.30
N GLY A 175 -43.33 -23.09 32.41
CA GLY A 175 -44.67 -22.54 32.69
C GLY A 175 -45.85 -23.39 32.23
N GLY A 176 -45.61 -24.57 31.65
CA GLY A 176 -46.64 -25.39 30.99
C GLY A 176 -46.86 -26.75 31.66
N TYR A 177 -46.96 -26.80 32.98
CA TYR A 177 -47.54 -27.93 33.72
C TYR A 177 -48.22 -27.36 34.96
N GLY A 178 -49.52 -27.06 34.85
CA GLY A 178 -50.25 -26.42 35.92
C GLY A 178 -51.74 -26.33 35.64
N ARG A 179 -52.39 -27.50 35.71
CA ARG A 179 -53.82 -27.80 35.80
C ARG A 179 -54.72 -27.43 34.62
#